data_AF-A0A932DHZ8-F1
#
_entry.id   AF-A0A932DHZ8-F1
#
_cell.length_a   1.000
_cell.length_b   1.000
_cell.length_c   1.000
_cell.angle_alpha   90.00
_cell.angle_beta   90.00
_cell.angle_gamma   90.00
#
_symmetry.space_group_name_H-M   'P 1'
#
loop_
_entity.id
_entity.type
_entity.pdbx_description
1 polymer ?
#
loop_
_entity_poly.entity_id
_entity_poly.type
_entity_poly.pdbx_seq_one_letter_code
_entity_poly.pdbx_strand_id
1 'polypeptide(L)'
;GILLASEETGHEPARASGRERKGRLIDGWSVAKAKRAGANAVKLLIHYNPEASRVVLDHQRELVRGVGEDCVREDIPFLLEVVTYPLDEVTADTPAFAKKRPHHTIGAAHEFSKDEYFVDILKLEFPSDLKYASDFHKMGFDKKVRPAVYDLDDVRMFCRELDAAARRPWVILSGGVDIKEFLVNLELAVEAGASGFLCGRAFWKAIISGYPNEDRMRGLLVSEGAENFSRANAIADRARAWFAHPSIGGWDEVQLRDGHEEWYRDYRQA
;
A
#
# COMPACT_ATOMS: atom_id res chain seq x y z
N GLY A 1 17.13 -2.93 1.02
CA GLY A 1 17.06 -1.47 1.19
C GLY A 1 16.24 -1.12 2.40
N ILE A 2 16.15 0.17 2.72
CA ILE A 2 15.42 0.74 3.86
C ILE A 2 14.39 1.74 3.32
N LEU A 3 13.15 1.65 3.79
CA LEU A 3 12.12 2.67 3.57
C LEU A 3 11.83 3.35 4.90
N LEU A 4 11.74 4.68 4.92
CA LEU A 4 11.39 5.43 6.12
C LEU A 4 10.05 6.13 5.95
N ALA A 5 9.17 5.95 6.94
CA ALA A 5 7.86 6.60 6.99
C ALA A 5 8.02 8.11 7.26
N SER A 6 7.09 8.89 6.73
CA SER A 6 7.01 10.35 6.94
C SER A 6 5.77 10.80 7.67
N GLU A 7 4.76 9.93 7.81
CA GLU A 7 3.50 10.24 8.48
C GLU A 7 3.55 10.03 10.00
N GLU A 8 2.82 10.87 10.74
CA GLU A 8 2.43 10.54 12.12
C GLU A 8 1.53 9.31 12.14
N THR A 9 1.62 8.52 13.22
CA THR A 9 0.69 7.41 13.41
C THR A 9 -0.72 7.94 13.71
N GLY A 10 -1.71 7.43 12.98
CA GLY A 10 -3.12 7.76 13.17
C GLY A 10 -3.62 8.79 12.17
N HIS A 11 -4.61 9.58 12.58
CA HIS A 11 -5.19 10.64 11.76
C HIS A 11 -5.78 11.74 12.64
N GLU A 12 -5.81 12.95 12.11
CA GLU A 12 -6.60 14.01 12.69
C GLU A 12 -8.06 13.90 12.19
N PRO A 13 -9.06 13.82 13.09
CA PRO A 13 -10.46 13.81 12.69
C PRO A 13 -10.85 15.17 12.10
N ALA A 14 -11.50 15.17 10.93
CA ALA A 14 -12.04 16.41 10.39
C ALA A 14 -13.28 16.86 11.19
N ARG A 15 -13.41 18.18 11.36
CA ARG A 15 -14.44 18.81 12.22
C ARG A 15 -15.89 18.53 11.80
N ALA A 16 -16.15 18.12 10.56
CA ALA A 16 -17.51 17.98 10.03
C ALA A 16 -18.27 16.73 10.53
N SER A 17 -17.58 15.59 10.73
CA SER A 17 -18.21 14.33 11.16
C SER A 17 -17.40 13.54 12.20
N GLY A 18 -16.16 13.95 12.48
CA GLY A 18 -15.21 13.21 13.30
C GLY A 18 -14.70 11.89 12.69
N ARG A 19 -15.29 11.44 11.56
CA ARG A 19 -14.94 10.16 10.89
C ARG A 19 -14.02 10.33 9.69
N GLU A 20 -14.01 11.52 9.10
CA GLU A 20 -13.05 11.86 8.05
C GLU A 20 -11.64 12.01 8.62
N ARG A 21 -10.64 11.64 7.82
CA ARG A 21 -9.27 11.45 8.31
C ARG A 21 -8.30 12.33 7.52
N LYS A 22 -7.59 13.20 8.22
CA LYS A 22 -6.47 13.98 7.67
C LYS A 22 -5.14 13.38 8.11
N GLY A 23 -4.26 13.14 7.14
CA GLY A 23 -2.88 12.74 7.40
C GLY A 23 -2.02 13.93 7.84
N ARG A 24 -0.95 13.64 8.58
CA ARG A 24 0.06 14.63 9.00
C ARG A 24 1.45 14.05 8.88
N LEU A 25 2.43 14.91 8.64
CA LEU A 25 3.84 14.54 8.67
C LEU A 25 4.35 14.54 10.11
N ILE A 26 5.35 13.70 10.39
CA ILE A 26 6.07 13.70 11.66
C ILE A 26 6.76 15.06 11.84
N ASP A 27 6.46 15.75 12.94
CA ASP A 27 7.06 17.05 13.22
C ASP A 27 8.59 16.97 13.28
N GLY A 28 9.25 17.91 12.63
CA GLY A 28 10.70 17.95 12.51
C GLY A 28 11.33 16.83 11.66
N TRP A 29 10.56 16.00 10.95
CA TRP A 29 11.08 14.96 10.06
C TRP A 29 10.80 15.31 8.59
N SER A 30 11.84 15.41 7.77
CA SER A 30 11.72 15.78 6.35
C SER A 30 12.32 14.70 5.44
N VAL A 31 11.96 14.72 4.15
CA VAL A 31 12.55 13.85 3.13
C VAL A 31 14.08 13.93 3.14
N ALA A 32 14.64 15.13 3.25
CA ALA A 32 16.10 15.34 3.36
C ALA A 32 16.71 14.63 4.59
N LYS A 33 16.01 14.64 5.73
CA LYS A 33 16.45 13.92 6.94
C LYS A 33 16.34 12.40 6.75
N ALA A 34 15.27 11.93 6.11
CA ALA A 34 15.10 10.52 5.79
C ALA A 34 16.22 10.01 4.87
N LYS A 35 16.55 10.75 3.80
CA LYS A 35 17.68 10.44 2.91
C LYS A 35 19.00 10.39 3.68
N ARG A 36 19.30 11.40 4.50
CA ARG A 36 20.52 11.42 5.35
C ARG A 36 20.57 10.30 6.39
N ALA A 37 19.42 9.77 6.81
CA ALA A 37 19.34 8.61 7.69
C ALA A 37 19.53 7.26 6.96
N GLY A 38 19.77 7.27 5.65
CA GLY A 38 20.04 6.09 4.85
C GLY A 38 18.80 5.46 4.18
N ALA A 39 17.70 6.20 4.06
CA ALA A 39 16.55 5.73 3.30
C ALA A 39 16.90 5.51 1.82
N ASN A 40 16.43 4.40 1.26
CA ASN A 40 16.41 4.15 -0.19
C ASN A 40 15.11 4.62 -0.83
N ALA A 41 14.05 4.82 -0.04
CA ALA A 41 12.81 5.45 -0.47
C ALA A 41 12.12 6.10 0.74
N VAL A 42 11.36 7.14 0.49
CA VAL A 42 10.45 7.72 1.46
C VAL A 42 9.06 7.12 1.29
N LYS A 43 8.42 6.80 2.41
CA LYS A 43 7.05 6.30 2.43
C LYS A 43 6.13 7.32 3.10
N LEU A 44 4.93 7.50 2.54
CA LEU A 44 3.83 8.23 3.17
C LEU A 44 2.59 7.32 3.22
N LEU A 45 1.89 7.26 4.34
CA LEU A 45 0.51 6.72 4.38
C LEU A 45 -0.51 7.84 4.43
N ILE A 46 -1.54 7.71 3.61
CA ILE A 46 -2.75 8.51 3.70
C ILE A 46 -3.99 7.63 3.91
N HIS A 47 -4.95 8.17 4.65
CA HIS A 47 -6.30 7.66 4.67
C HIS A 47 -7.12 8.38 3.61
N TYR A 48 -7.76 7.64 2.72
CA TYR A 48 -8.50 8.22 1.60
C TYR A 48 -9.88 7.60 1.45
N ASN A 49 -10.90 8.44 1.38
CA ASN A 49 -12.24 8.04 0.95
C ASN A 49 -12.66 9.02 -0.15
N PRO A 50 -12.97 8.56 -1.38
CA PRO A 50 -13.32 9.44 -2.49
C PRO A 50 -14.64 10.21 -2.27
N GLU A 51 -15.47 9.77 -1.34
CA GLU A 51 -16.73 10.41 -0.93
C GLU A 51 -16.53 11.41 0.22
N ALA A 52 -15.29 11.62 0.70
CA ALA A 52 -15.00 12.61 1.73
C ALA A 52 -15.26 14.04 1.24
N SER A 53 -15.45 14.95 2.19
CA SER A 53 -15.58 16.38 1.95
C SER A 53 -14.39 16.92 1.18
N ARG A 54 -14.66 17.94 0.35
CA ARG A 54 -13.63 18.58 -0.47
C ARG A 54 -12.43 19.07 0.35
N VAL A 55 -12.67 19.58 1.56
CA VAL A 55 -11.59 20.05 2.47
C VAL A 55 -10.64 18.92 2.88
N VAL A 56 -11.14 17.69 3.00
CA VAL A 56 -10.32 16.52 3.35
C VAL A 56 -9.63 15.97 2.11
N LEU A 57 -10.33 15.89 0.98
CA LEU A 57 -9.74 15.48 -0.29
C LEU A 57 -8.59 16.40 -0.71
N ASP A 58 -8.80 17.72 -0.68
CA ASP A 58 -7.80 18.71 -1.07
C ASP A 58 -6.60 18.66 -0.10
N HIS A 59 -6.83 18.49 1.21
CA HIS A 59 -5.75 18.27 2.19
C HIS A 59 -4.89 17.05 1.85
N GLN A 60 -5.50 15.90 1.56
CA GLN A 60 -4.74 14.68 1.24
C GLN A 60 -3.96 14.84 -0.07
N ARG A 61 -4.56 15.48 -1.08
CA ARG A 61 -3.89 15.75 -2.36
C ARG A 61 -2.69 16.68 -2.19
N GLU A 62 -2.86 17.75 -1.43
CA GLU A 62 -1.78 18.70 -1.12
C GLU A 62 -0.65 18.04 -0.34
N LEU A 63 -0.99 17.20 0.65
CA LEU A 63 -0.01 16.44 1.43
C LEU A 63 0.82 15.50 0.55
N VAL A 64 0.16 14.72 -0.31
CA VAL A 64 0.87 13.80 -1.24
C VAL A 64 1.74 14.58 -2.21
N ARG A 65 1.20 15.65 -2.82
CA ARG A 65 1.95 16.49 -3.76
C ARG A 65 3.19 17.08 -3.11
N GLY A 66 3.08 17.65 -1.91
CA GLY A 66 4.20 18.25 -1.20
C GLY A 66 5.31 17.24 -0.87
N VAL A 67 4.96 16.02 -0.43
CA VAL A 67 5.96 14.97 -0.20
C VAL A 67 6.59 14.50 -1.51
N GLY A 68 5.82 14.39 -2.59
CA GLY A 68 6.33 14.07 -3.92
C GLY A 68 7.32 15.10 -4.45
N GLU A 69 6.99 16.39 -4.35
CA GLU A 69 7.88 17.50 -4.71
C GLU A 69 9.18 17.48 -3.90
N ASP A 70 9.08 17.17 -2.60
CA ASP A 70 10.24 16.98 -1.73
C ASP A 70 11.09 15.78 -2.17
N CYS A 71 10.48 14.65 -2.53
CA CYS A 71 11.18 13.46 -3.02
C CYS A 71 11.92 13.73 -4.34
N VAL A 72 11.30 14.47 -5.26
CA VAL A 72 11.95 14.92 -6.50
C VAL A 72 13.14 15.82 -6.20
N ARG A 73 12.98 16.80 -5.29
CA ARG A 73 14.06 17.72 -4.93
C ARG A 73 15.25 17.00 -4.28
N GLU A 74 14.95 16.03 -3.43
CA GLU A 74 15.95 15.23 -2.72
C GLU A 74 16.43 14.02 -3.55
N ASP A 75 15.95 13.84 -4.78
CA ASP A 75 16.29 12.71 -5.66
C ASP A 75 16.25 11.36 -4.92
N ILE A 76 15.08 11.02 -4.40
CA ILE A 76 14.82 9.78 -3.65
C ILE A 76 13.42 9.23 -4.01
N PRO A 77 13.27 7.91 -4.24
CA PRO A 77 11.97 7.34 -4.58
C PRO A 77 10.87 7.59 -3.56
N PHE A 78 9.66 7.85 -4.05
CA PHE A 78 8.45 8.07 -3.26
C PHE A 78 7.49 6.87 -3.35
N LEU A 79 7.25 6.21 -2.22
CA LEU A 79 6.22 5.18 -2.07
C LEU A 79 5.01 5.75 -1.33
N LEU A 80 3.85 5.73 -1.98
CA LEU A 80 2.58 6.16 -1.38
C LEU A 80 1.73 4.96 -0.97
N GLU A 81 1.43 4.85 0.33
CA GLU A 81 0.47 3.91 0.88
C GLU A 81 -0.91 4.56 1.00
N VAL A 82 -1.92 3.97 0.37
CA VAL A 82 -3.30 4.47 0.46
C VAL A 82 -4.18 3.44 1.16
N VAL A 83 -4.84 3.87 2.25
CA VAL A 83 -5.76 3.04 3.02
C VAL A 83 -7.15 3.66 3.00
N THR A 84 -8.13 2.91 2.52
CA THR A 84 -9.53 3.31 2.45
C THR A 84 -10.25 3.10 3.77
N TYR A 85 -11.34 3.84 3.97
CA TYR A 85 -12.14 3.73 5.20
C TYR A 85 -13.61 4.09 4.95
N PRO A 86 -14.56 3.53 5.72
CA PRO A 86 -15.97 3.92 5.66
C PRO A 86 -16.22 5.29 6.29
N LEU A 87 -17.17 6.06 5.74
CA LEU A 87 -17.69 7.27 6.37
C LEU A 87 -18.93 6.99 7.23
N ASP A 88 -19.82 6.14 6.73
CA ASP A 88 -21.14 5.91 7.33
C ASP A 88 -21.14 4.75 8.33
N GLU A 89 -20.16 3.84 8.24
CA GLU A 89 -20.01 2.68 9.11
C GLU A 89 -18.94 2.89 10.20
N VAL A 90 -19.10 2.19 11.33
CA VAL A 90 -18.13 2.20 12.45
C VAL A 90 -16.86 1.39 12.12
N THR A 91 -17.00 0.37 11.27
CA THR A 91 -15.95 -0.55 10.89
C THR A 91 -16.00 -0.85 9.40
N ALA A 92 -14.84 -1.21 8.84
CA ALA A 92 -14.72 -1.66 7.46
C ALA A 92 -15.21 -3.12 7.25
N ASP A 93 -15.44 -3.88 8.32
CA ASP A 93 -15.98 -5.26 8.28
C ASP A 93 -17.52 -5.23 8.23
N THR A 94 -18.09 -4.66 7.15
CA THR A 94 -19.53 -4.65 6.89
C THR A 94 -19.83 -5.02 5.44
N PRO A 95 -21.01 -5.61 5.14
CA PRO A 95 -21.40 -5.90 3.75
C PRO A 95 -21.51 -4.63 2.90
N ALA A 96 -21.90 -3.50 3.49
CA ALA A 96 -22.03 -2.23 2.79
C ALA A 96 -20.66 -1.69 2.37
N PHE A 97 -19.68 -1.68 3.28
CA PHE A 97 -18.33 -1.25 2.94
C PHE A 97 -17.61 -2.26 2.04
N ALA A 98 -17.87 -3.55 2.18
CA ALA A 98 -17.34 -4.57 1.27
C ALA A 98 -17.75 -4.31 -0.20
N LYS A 99 -18.96 -3.79 -0.45
CA LYS A 99 -19.41 -3.35 -1.79
C LYS A 99 -18.71 -2.08 -2.28
N LYS A 100 -18.36 -1.17 -1.38
CA LYS A 100 -17.70 0.11 -1.71
C LYS A 100 -16.18 -0.02 -1.89
N ARG A 101 -15.55 -1.00 -1.22
CA ARG A 101 -14.09 -1.17 -1.20
C ARG A 101 -13.44 -1.24 -2.59
N PRO A 102 -13.98 -1.99 -3.59
CA PRO A 102 -13.39 -2.00 -4.93
C PRO A 102 -13.35 -0.59 -5.52
N HIS A 103 -14.48 0.12 -5.52
CA HIS A 103 -14.57 1.48 -6.03
C HIS A 103 -13.61 2.44 -5.32
N HIS A 104 -13.51 2.36 -4.00
CA HIS A 104 -12.61 3.22 -3.23
C HIS A 104 -11.13 2.95 -3.54
N THR A 105 -10.74 1.68 -3.61
CA THR A 105 -9.34 1.27 -3.82
C THR A 105 -8.90 1.59 -5.24
N ILE A 106 -9.73 1.28 -6.23
CA ILE A 106 -9.48 1.56 -7.65
C ILE A 106 -9.46 3.07 -7.90
N GLY A 107 -10.43 3.81 -7.35
CA GLY A 107 -10.48 5.27 -7.46
C GLY A 107 -9.27 5.96 -6.85
N ALA A 108 -8.80 5.48 -5.70
CA ALA A 108 -7.58 5.95 -5.07
C ALA A 108 -6.34 5.69 -5.94
N ALA A 109 -6.21 4.48 -6.50
CA ALA A 109 -5.10 4.13 -7.39
C ALA A 109 -5.10 5.03 -8.63
N HIS A 110 -6.26 5.24 -9.25
CA HIS A 110 -6.40 6.13 -10.41
C HIS A 110 -6.00 7.57 -10.08
N GLU A 111 -6.49 8.11 -8.95
CA GLU A 111 -6.18 9.48 -8.52
C GLU A 111 -4.68 9.66 -8.29
N PHE A 112 -4.08 8.86 -7.41
CA PHE A 112 -2.70 9.06 -6.98
C PHE A 112 -1.64 8.54 -7.95
N SER A 113 -2.06 8.01 -9.10
CA SER A 113 -1.17 7.73 -10.22
C SER A 113 -0.83 8.95 -11.08
N LYS A 114 -1.52 10.08 -10.90
CA LYS A 114 -1.27 11.31 -11.69
C LYS A 114 0.15 11.84 -11.48
N ASP A 115 0.74 12.41 -12.54
CA ASP A 115 2.13 12.89 -12.55
C ASP A 115 2.40 13.99 -11.51
N GLU A 116 1.40 14.82 -11.21
CA GLU A 116 1.50 15.90 -10.23
C GLU A 116 1.82 15.44 -8.80
N TYR A 117 1.68 14.15 -8.50
CA TYR A 117 1.98 13.59 -7.18
C TYR A 117 3.40 13.02 -7.06
N PHE A 118 4.12 12.86 -8.18
CA PHE A 118 5.47 12.31 -8.22
C PHE A 118 5.64 10.98 -7.46
N VAL A 119 4.59 10.14 -7.45
CA VAL A 119 4.63 8.81 -6.82
C VAL A 119 5.34 7.84 -7.74
N ASP A 120 6.37 7.16 -7.24
CA ASP A 120 7.08 6.11 -7.97
C ASP A 120 6.43 4.75 -7.78
N ILE A 121 5.99 4.44 -6.55
CA ILE A 121 5.39 3.14 -6.21
C ILE A 121 4.12 3.35 -5.39
N LEU A 122 3.05 2.65 -5.76
CA LEU A 122 1.82 2.60 -4.98
C LEU A 122 1.81 1.39 -4.06
N LYS A 123 1.47 1.57 -2.79
CA LYS A 123 1.16 0.50 -1.84
C LYS A 123 -0.33 0.52 -1.53
N LEU A 124 -1.04 -0.47 -2.05
CA LEU A 124 -2.51 -0.46 -2.11
C LEU A 124 -3.12 -1.59 -1.29
N GLU A 125 -4.32 -1.36 -0.77
CA GLU A 125 -5.16 -2.42 -0.22
C GLU A 125 -5.55 -3.45 -1.31
N PHE A 126 -5.82 -4.68 -0.88
CA PHE A 126 -6.50 -5.63 -1.76
C PHE A 126 -7.91 -5.08 -2.07
N PRO A 127 -8.38 -5.08 -3.34
CA PRO A 127 -9.57 -4.32 -3.73
C PRO A 127 -10.88 -4.95 -3.23
N SER A 128 -10.83 -6.10 -2.57
CA SER A 128 -11.98 -6.77 -1.97
C SER A 128 -11.68 -7.25 -0.55
N ASP A 129 -12.72 -7.65 0.17
CA ASP A 129 -12.62 -8.39 1.43
C ASP A 129 -13.10 -9.82 1.16
N LEU A 130 -12.16 -10.75 1.01
CA LEU A 130 -12.48 -12.14 0.64
C LEU A 130 -13.48 -12.79 1.60
N LYS A 131 -13.60 -12.33 2.84
CA LYS A 131 -14.59 -12.84 3.80
C LYS A 131 -16.04 -12.53 3.37
N TYR A 132 -16.26 -11.74 2.33
CA TYR A 132 -17.55 -11.50 1.69
C TYR A 132 -17.68 -12.17 0.30
N ALA A 133 -16.64 -12.85 -0.20
CA ALA A 133 -16.72 -13.65 -1.41
C ALA A 133 -17.45 -14.99 -1.15
N SER A 134 -18.26 -15.45 -2.09
CA SER A 134 -19.05 -16.70 -1.98
C SER A 134 -18.20 -17.95 -1.64
N ASP A 135 -16.92 -17.96 -1.99
CA ASP A 135 -15.98 -19.04 -1.68
C ASP A 135 -15.52 -19.06 -0.21
N PHE A 136 -15.50 -17.91 0.47
CA PHE A 136 -14.93 -17.77 1.82
C PHE A 136 -15.89 -17.20 2.86
N HIS A 137 -17.11 -16.78 2.46
CA HIS A 137 -18.06 -16.10 3.36
C HIS A 137 -18.53 -16.94 4.55
N LYS A 138 -18.34 -18.26 4.49
CA LYS A 138 -18.62 -19.20 5.58
C LYS A 138 -17.32 -19.57 6.28
N MET A 139 -16.93 -18.80 7.29
CA MET A 139 -15.83 -19.12 8.21
C MET A 139 -14.44 -19.25 7.53
N GLY A 140 -14.26 -18.74 6.30
CA GLY A 140 -13.08 -19.01 5.48
C GLY A 140 -11.74 -18.63 6.12
N PHE A 141 -11.70 -17.47 6.81
CA PHE A 141 -10.45 -16.95 7.39
C PHE A 141 -10.51 -16.68 8.90
N ASP A 142 -11.66 -16.25 9.42
CA ASP A 142 -11.79 -15.76 10.80
C ASP A 142 -12.94 -16.39 11.59
N LYS A 143 -13.43 -17.56 11.16
CA LYS A 143 -14.50 -18.32 11.82
C LYS A 143 -15.84 -17.58 11.94
N LYS A 144 -16.06 -16.50 11.18
CA LYS A 144 -17.35 -15.81 11.11
C LYS A 144 -18.08 -16.14 9.82
N VAL A 145 -19.41 -16.14 9.89
CA VAL A 145 -20.27 -16.21 8.70
C VAL A 145 -20.71 -14.80 8.32
N ARG A 146 -20.55 -14.45 7.06
CA ARG A 146 -20.98 -13.17 6.46
C ARG A 146 -21.92 -13.43 5.29
N PRO A 147 -22.74 -12.46 4.86
CA PRO A 147 -23.44 -12.58 3.59
C PRO A 147 -22.44 -12.58 2.43
N ALA A 148 -22.68 -13.40 1.41
CA ALA A 148 -21.94 -13.31 0.16
C ALA A 148 -22.34 -12.01 -0.57
N VAL A 149 -21.35 -11.23 -0.99
CA VAL A 149 -21.51 -9.93 -1.65
C VAL A 149 -21.08 -9.99 -3.12
N TYR A 150 -20.08 -10.82 -3.43
CA TYR A 150 -19.54 -11.09 -4.76
C TYR A 150 -19.02 -12.53 -4.81
N ASP A 151 -18.65 -13.00 -6.00
CA ASP A 151 -17.90 -14.25 -6.18
C ASP A 151 -16.41 -14.01 -6.50
N LEU A 152 -15.66 -15.07 -6.74
CA LEU A 152 -14.23 -14.95 -7.09
C LEU A 152 -13.98 -14.34 -8.48
N ASP A 153 -14.92 -14.42 -9.40
CA ASP A 153 -14.74 -13.83 -10.74
C ASP A 153 -14.89 -12.31 -10.68
N ASP A 154 -15.82 -11.81 -9.86
CA ASP A 154 -15.89 -10.39 -9.46
C ASP A 154 -14.57 -9.94 -8.80
N VAL A 155 -14.03 -10.71 -7.87
CA VAL A 155 -12.76 -10.37 -7.19
C VAL A 155 -11.60 -10.26 -8.19
N ARG A 156 -11.48 -11.22 -9.11
CA ARG A 156 -10.47 -11.16 -10.18
C ARG A 156 -10.67 -9.96 -11.09
N MET A 157 -11.91 -9.61 -11.40
CA MET A 157 -12.23 -8.40 -12.16
C MET A 157 -11.77 -7.15 -11.42
N PHE A 158 -12.06 -7.00 -10.12
CA PHE A 158 -11.59 -5.87 -9.33
C PHE A 158 -10.06 -5.77 -9.29
N CYS A 159 -9.35 -6.90 -9.25
CA CYS A 159 -7.87 -6.89 -9.31
C CYS A 159 -7.36 -6.40 -10.67
N ARG A 160 -7.98 -6.81 -11.78
CA ARG A 160 -7.64 -6.31 -13.12
C ARG A 160 -7.95 -4.83 -13.29
N GLU A 161 -9.08 -4.37 -12.75
CA GLU A 161 -9.43 -2.94 -12.75
C GLU A 161 -8.46 -2.12 -11.89
N LEU A 162 -7.99 -2.67 -10.77
CA LEU A 162 -6.96 -2.04 -9.95
C LEU A 162 -5.63 -1.92 -10.71
N ASP A 163 -5.18 -2.97 -11.40
CA ASP A 163 -3.96 -2.94 -12.24
C ASP A 163 -4.08 -1.89 -13.34
N ALA A 164 -5.23 -1.82 -14.02
CA ALA A 164 -5.47 -0.82 -15.07
C ALA A 164 -5.50 0.62 -14.53
N ALA A 165 -6.01 0.82 -13.31
CA ALA A 165 -6.10 2.14 -12.67
C ALA A 165 -4.75 2.60 -12.09
N ALA A 166 -3.93 1.67 -11.60
CA ALA A 166 -2.60 1.96 -11.08
C ALA A 166 -1.61 2.23 -12.23
N ARG A 167 -1.44 3.50 -12.62
CA ARG A 167 -0.48 3.88 -13.69
C ARG A 167 0.96 4.01 -13.18
N ARG A 168 1.27 3.35 -12.06
CA ARG A 168 2.60 3.22 -11.43
C ARG A 168 2.76 1.77 -10.97
N PRO A 169 4.00 1.23 -10.88
CA PRO A 169 4.24 -0.03 -10.20
C PRO A 169 3.57 -0.05 -8.82
N TRP A 170 2.89 -1.15 -8.50
CA TRP A 170 2.11 -1.24 -7.28
C TRP A 170 2.35 -2.55 -6.54
N VAL A 171 2.28 -2.49 -5.21
CA VAL A 171 2.43 -3.62 -4.31
C VAL A 171 1.25 -3.68 -3.35
N ILE A 172 0.84 -4.88 -2.94
CA ILE A 172 -0.24 -5.01 -1.96
C ILE A 172 0.25 -4.91 -0.52
N LEU A 173 -0.60 -4.33 0.32
CA LEU A 173 -0.46 -4.36 1.78
C LEU A 173 -1.36 -5.44 2.40
N SER A 174 -0.93 -6.01 3.52
CA SER A 174 -1.70 -7.09 4.18
C SER A 174 -3.01 -6.67 4.82
N GLY A 175 -3.25 -5.38 5.07
CA GLY A 175 -4.46 -4.89 5.73
C GLY A 175 -4.65 -5.34 7.19
N GLY A 176 -3.72 -6.15 7.73
CA GLY A 176 -3.85 -6.76 9.05
C GLY A 176 -4.59 -8.11 9.04
N VAL A 177 -4.86 -8.70 7.88
CA VAL A 177 -5.39 -10.06 7.76
C VAL A 177 -4.33 -11.09 8.17
N ASP A 178 -4.77 -12.30 8.48
CA ASP A 178 -3.87 -13.40 8.82
C ASP A 178 -3.21 -13.99 7.57
N ILE A 179 -2.08 -14.68 7.74
CA ILE A 179 -1.26 -15.17 6.62
C ILE A 179 -2.04 -16.00 5.59
N LYS A 180 -3.01 -16.81 6.03
CA LYS A 180 -3.82 -17.64 5.12
C LYS A 180 -4.62 -16.79 4.14
N GLU A 181 -5.23 -15.72 4.61
CA GLU A 181 -5.97 -14.78 3.76
C GLU A 181 -5.01 -13.97 2.89
N PHE A 182 -3.90 -13.50 3.48
CA PHE A 182 -2.93 -12.69 2.75
C PHE A 182 -2.31 -13.41 1.55
N LEU A 183 -2.00 -14.71 1.67
CA LEU A 183 -1.46 -15.48 0.55
C LEU A 183 -2.45 -15.61 -0.61
N VAL A 184 -3.76 -15.71 -0.34
CA VAL A 184 -4.79 -15.72 -1.40
C VAL A 184 -4.92 -14.34 -2.04
N ASN A 185 -4.92 -13.27 -1.24
CA ASN A 185 -4.90 -11.90 -1.75
C ASN A 185 -3.69 -11.65 -2.66
N LEU A 186 -2.51 -12.14 -2.24
CA LEU A 186 -1.26 -11.97 -2.98
C LEU A 186 -1.28 -12.71 -4.32
N GLU A 187 -1.77 -13.95 -4.35
CA GLU A 187 -1.89 -14.70 -5.61
C GLU A 187 -2.77 -13.95 -6.62
N LEU A 188 -3.97 -13.54 -6.20
CA LEU A 188 -4.93 -12.84 -7.06
C LEU A 188 -4.39 -11.46 -7.54
N ALA A 189 -3.66 -10.75 -6.68
CA ALA A 189 -3.05 -9.47 -7.05
C ALA A 189 -1.87 -9.65 -8.03
N VAL A 190 -1.02 -10.66 -7.81
CA VAL A 190 0.10 -10.99 -8.71
C VAL A 190 -0.41 -11.45 -10.07
N GLU A 191 -1.44 -12.31 -10.11
CA GLU A 191 -2.10 -12.71 -11.35
C GLU A 191 -2.61 -11.51 -12.17
N ALA A 192 -3.07 -10.45 -11.49
CA ALA A 192 -3.57 -9.24 -12.15
C ALA A 192 -2.47 -8.28 -12.62
N GLY A 193 -1.29 -8.28 -12.01
CA GLY A 193 -0.18 -7.42 -12.42
C GLY A 193 0.59 -6.71 -11.31
N ALA A 194 0.30 -6.99 -10.03
CA ALA A 194 1.06 -6.44 -8.91
C ALA A 194 2.56 -6.76 -9.04
N SER A 195 3.39 -5.81 -8.61
CA SER A 195 4.86 -5.94 -8.56
C SER A 195 5.38 -6.54 -7.25
N GLY A 196 4.50 -7.10 -6.42
CA GLY A 196 4.84 -7.79 -5.18
C GLY A 196 4.03 -7.30 -3.99
N PHE A 197 4.66 -7.27 -2.82
CA PHE A 197 4.00 -6.89 -1.57
C PHE A 197 4.87 -6.02 -0.67
N LEU A 198 4.23 -5.25 0.20
CA LEU A 198 4.85 -4.66 1.38
C LEU A 198 4.01 -5.02 2.61
N CYS A 199 4.41 -6.11 3.25
CA CYS A 199 3.65 -6.81 4.28
C CYS A 199 4.32 -6.68 5.65
N GLY A 200 3.51 -6.69 6.70
CA GLY A 200 3.97 -6.64 8.08
C GLY A 200 3.22 -7.64 8.96
N ARG A 201 2.06 -7.23 9.47
CA ARG A 201 1.31 -7.97 10.51
C ARG A 201 1.02 -9.42 10.13
N ALA A 202 0.72 -9.75 8.88
CA ALA A 202 0.49 -11.14 8.48
C ALA A 202 1.71 -12.05 8.74
N PHE A 203 2.93 -11.50 8.80
CA PHE A 203 4.14 -12.27 9.11
C PHE A 203 4.49 -12.27 10.59
N TRP A 204 4.42 -11.11 11.27
CA TRP A 204 4.98 -10.97 12.61
C TRP A 204 3.97 -10.84 13.75
N LYS A 205 2.66 -10.68 13.48
CA LYS A 205 1.62 -10.56 14.52
C LYS A 205 1.66 -11.73 15.52
N ALA A 206 1.80 -12.95 15.03
CA ALA A 206 1.82 -14.15 15.87
C ALA A 206 3.04 -14.18 16.81
N ILE A 207 4.16 -13.58 16.39
CA ILE A 207 5.41 -13.50 17.17
C ILE A 207 5.21 -12.71 18.47
N ILE A 208 4.36 -11.68 18.44
CA ILE A 208 4.04 -10.84 19.61
C ILE A 208 3.43 -11.66 20.75
N SER A 209 2.78 -12.80 20.47
CA SER A 209 2.28 -13.71 21.51
C SER A 209 3.38 -14.33 22.39
N GLY A 210 4.64 -14.27 21.95
CA GLY A 210 5.79 -14.70 22.73
C GLY A 210 6.29 -13.68 23.75
N TYR A 211 5.88 -12.40 23.64
CA TYR A 211 6.33 -11.33 24.53
C TYR A 211 5.90 -11.59 25.99
N PRO A 212 6.73 -11.25 27.00
CA PRO A 212 8.04 -10.59 26.93
C PRO A 212 9.24 -11.54 26.74
N ASN A 213 9.04 -12.83 26.47
CA ASN A 213 10.14 -13.78 26.34
C ASN A 213 10.81 -13.64 24.96
N GLU A 214 11.96 -12.96 24.92
CA GLU A 214 12.72 -12.72 23.69
C GLU A 214 13.17 -14.00 22.98
N ASP A 215 13.57 -15.05 23.70
CA ASP A 215 13.97 -16.33 23.09
C ASP A 215 12.79 -17.01 22.41
N ARG A 216 11.61 -16.96 23.04
CA ARG A 216 10.37 -17.46 22.44
C ARG A 216 9.99 -16.64 21.21
N MET A 217 10.09 -15.32 21.28
CA MET A 217 9.83 -14.44 20.13
C MET A 217 10.82 -14.71 18.99
N ARG A 218 12.11 -14.86 19.29
CA ARG A 218 13.14 -15.22 18.31
C ARG A 218 12.85 -16.57 17.68
N GLY A 219 12.46 -17.57 18.47
CA GLY A 219 12.05 -18.89 18.00
C GLY A 219 10.87 -18.84 17.03
N LEU A 220 9.84 -18.04 17.31
CA LEU A 220 8.70 -17.82 16.41
C LEU A 220 9.10 -17.04 15.15
N LEU A 221 10.01 -16.07 15.27
CA LEU A 221 10.49 -15.28 14.13
C LEU A 221 11.24 -16.13 13.12
N VAL A 222 12.18 -16.97 13.58
CA VAL A 222 12.99 -17.82 12.68
C VAL A 222 12.26 -19.06 12.18
N SER A 223 11.12 -19.41 12.77
CA SER A 223 10.24 -20.48 12.30
C SER A 223 9.05 -19.92 11.53
N GLU A 224 7.90 -19.71 12.19
CA GLU A 224 6.65 -19.28 11.57
C GLU A 224 6.80 -17.97 10.77
N GLY A 225 7.52 -16.98 11.32
CA GLY A 225 7.76 -15.70 10.64
C GLY A 225 8.53 -15.88 9.32
N ALA A 226 9.63 -16.64 9.35
CA ALA A 226 10.45 -16.94 8.19
C ALA A 226 9.71 -17.80 7.16
N GLU A 227 8.90 -18.78 7.60
CA GLU A 227 8.07 -19.60 6.71
C GLU A 227 7.01 -18.74 6.00
N ASN A 228 6.30 -17.88 6.74
CA ASN A 228 5.30 -16.98 6.18
C ASN A 228 5.90 -16.03 5.13
N PHE A 229 7.09 -15.48 5.39
CA PHE A 229 7.83 -14.66 4.43
C PHE A 229 8.24 -15.46 3.19
N SER A 230 8.79 -16.66 3.37
CA SER A 230 9.23 -17.53 2.28
C SER A 230 8.08 -17.92 1.35
N ARG A 231 6.91 -18.24 1.92
CA ARG A 231 5.69 -18.55 1.16
C ARG A 231 5.18 -17.36 0.35
N ALA A 232 5.22 -16.15 0.93
CA ALA A 232 4.84 -14.95 0.19
C ALA A 232 5.83 -14.62 -0.94
N ASN A 233 7.13 -14.80 -0.72
CA ASN A 233 8.13 -14.60 -1.78
C ASN A 233 7.95 -15.59 -2.94
N ALA A 234 7.66 -16.87 -2.66
CA ALA A 234 7.41 -17.85 -3.71
C ALA A 234 6.23 -17.48 -4.63
N ILE A 235 5.28 -16.67 -4.15
CA ILE A 235 4.23 -16.08 -4.99
C ILE A 235 4.76 -14.84 -5.72
N ALA A 236 5.47 -13.95 -5.00
CA ALA A 236 6.03 -12.73 -5.55
C ALA A 236 7.12 -12.96 -6.63
N ASP A 237 7.72 -14.15 -6.71
CA ASP A 237 8.62 -14.53 -7.80
C ASP A 237 7.92 -14.52 -9.18
N ARG A 238 6.59 -14.62 -9.21
CA ARG A 238 5.76 -14.49 -10.42
C ARG A 238 5.23 -13.06 -10.64
N ALA A 239 5.52 -12.13 -9.73
CA ALA A 239 5.06 -10.75 -9.82
C ALA A 239 5.63 -10.04 -11.06
N ARG A 240 4.90 -9.05 -11.57
CA ARG A 240 5.39 -8.21 -12.66
C ARG A 240 6.58 -7.40 -12.14
N ALA A 241 7.76 -7.60 -12.71
CA ALA A 241 8.92 -6.77 -12.40
C ALA A 241 8.55 -5.28 -12.58
N TRP A 242 8.95 -4.41 -11.63
CA TRP A 242 8.49 -3.02 -11.61
C TRP A 242 8.79 -2.27 -12.92
N PHE A 243 9.96 -2.51 -13.52
CA PHE A 243 10.36 -1.89 -14.79
C PHE A 243 9.56 -2.41 -15.99
N ALA A 244 8.91 -3.57 -15.87
CA ALA A 244 8.02 -4.11 -16.90
C ALA A 244 6.58 -3.58 -16.78
N HIS A 245 6.33 -2.64 -15.86
CA HIS A 245 5.04 -1.97 -15.78
C HIS A 245 4.75 -1.21 -17.09
N PRO A 246 3.51 -1.21 -17.61
CA PRO A 246 3.16 -0.56 -18.89
C PRO A 246 3.49 0.93 -18.97
N SER A 247 3.58 1.62 -17.83
CA SER A 247 3.98 3.04 -17.77
C SER A 247 5.49 3.28 -17.93
N ILE A 248 6.31 2.22 -17.86
CA ILE A 248 7.78 2.29 -17.98
C ILE A 248 8.20 1.68 -19.32
N GLY A 249 7.67 0.50 -19.68
CA GLY A 249 7.91 -0.12 -20.99
C GLY A 249 9.07 -1.12 -21.03
N GLY A 250 9.77 -1.34 -19.92
CA GLY A 250 10.85 -2.33 -19.80
C GLY A 250 12.11 -1.78 -19.14
N TRP A 251 13.08 -2.65 -18.87
CA TRP A 251 14.37 -2.25 -18.30
C TRP A 251 15.15 -1.32 -19.24
N ASP A 252 15.10 -1.57 -20.55
CA ASP A 252 15.83 -0.79 -21.55
C ASP A 252 15.29 0.64 -21.72
N GLU A 253 14.06 0.90 -21.26
CA GLU A 253 13.42 2.22 -21.25
C GLU A 253 13.80 3.04 -19.99
N VAL A 254 14.45 2.43 -18.99
CA VAL A 254 14.88 3.12 -17.78
C VAL A 254 16.14 3.91 -18.07
N GLN A 255 16.02 5.24 -18.10
CA GLN A 255 17.12 6.15 -18.37
C GLN A 255 17.46 7.00 -17.13
N LEU A 256 18.74 7.23 -16.91
CA LEU A 256 19.19 8.24 -15.96
C LEU A 256 18.87 9.61 -16.54
N ARG A 257 18.11 10.40 -15.76
CA ARG A 257 17.89 11.81 -16.08
C ARG A 257 19.24 12.52 -16.11
N ASP A 258 19.50 13.22 -17.21
CA ASP A 258 20.77 13.91 -17.46
C ASP A 258 21.98 12.96 -17.40
N GLY A 259 21.83 11.68 -17.80
CA GLY A 259 22.87 10.65 -17.74
C GLY A 259 24.01 10.77 -18.76
N HIS A 260 24.42 11.99 -19.14
CA HIS A 260 25.60 12.21 -19.99
C HIS A 260 26.92 11.93 -19.23
N GLU A 261 28.04 11.77 -19.93
CA GLU A 261 29.33 11.41 -19.33
C GLU A 261 29.80 12.37 -18.22
N GLU A 262 29.32 13.62 -18.23
CA GLU A 262 29.66 14.65 -17.25
C GLU A 262 28.53 14.95 -16.26
N TRP A 263 27.50 14.10 -16.16
CA TRP A 263 26.31 14.33 -15.32
C TRP A 263 26.65 14.73 -13.88
N TYR A 264 27.71 14.17 -13.32
CA TYR A 264 28.16 14.42 -11.94
C TYR A 264 28.62 15.86 -11.70
N ARG A 265 28.93 16.62 -12.77
CA ARG A 265 29.29 18.05 -12.68
C ARG A 265 28.06 18.95 -12.60
N ASP A 266 26.99 18.53 -13.27
CA ASP A 266 25.73 19.28 -13.35
C ASP A 266 24.71 18.81 -12.30
N TYR A 267 24.95 17.68 -11.65
CA TYR A 267 24.16 17.16 -10.55
C TYR A 267 24.23 18.14 -9.39
N ARG A 268 23.15 18.92 -9.23
CA ARG A 268 23.06 19.93 -8.16
C ARG A 268 23.14 19.20 -6.82
N GLN A 269 24.11 19.58 -5.99
CA GLN A 269 24.06 19.24 -4.57
C GLN A 269 22.77 19.86 -3.99
N ALA A 270 21.83 19.00 -3.59
CA ALA A 270 20.64 19.40 -2.83
C ALA A 270 21.04 19.94 -1.45
#